data_AF-A0A1V4S814-F1
#
_entry.id   AF-A0A1V4S814-F1
#
_cell.length_a   1.000
_cell.length_b   1.000
_cell.length_c   1.000
_cell.angle_alpha   90.00
_cell.angle_beta   90.00
_cell.angle_gamma   90.00
#
_symmetry.space_group_name_H-M   'P 1'
#
loop_
_entity.id
_entity.type
_entity.pdbx_description
1 polymer ?
#
loop_
_entity_poly.entity_id
_entity_poly.type
_entity_poly.pdbx_seq_one_letter_code
_entity_poly.pdbx_strand_id
1 'polypeptide(L)'
;MKRLTLLAVFLLLCLHSVPGASTAANLPDIFGLEVGNTWLYQSVGDDRPFTVLDRVVHTMPHASTTLHVMERRENGVRIETQWLERKPGQVRLWGGTSDLGGTTYTMQFSEGLVQLWYPMHEGESKSTATILTIKELAGHVFKASMAVDVVGKKRVSFPSGVVTGYKIRYQTRVWGHGMDETATFIQWWVPYLGYVKYEDQQTVDKLVSFSIGGGNITQDADSGTLIAAIANPITAEYGKTNHGQGAGTMSMASQEDQ
;
A
#
# COMPACT_ATOMS: atom_id res chain seq x y z
N MET A 1 37.02 3.41 50.08
CA MET A 1 37.02 4.00 48.71
C MET A 1 37.77 3.06 47.76
N LYS A 2 37.30 2.95 46.50
CA LYS A 2 37.99 2.49 45.25
C LYS A 2 39.08 1.39 45.40
N ARG A 3 38.82 0.12 45.02
CA ARG A 3 38.80 -0.47 43.64
C ARG A 3 40.20 -0.79 43.06
N LEU A 4 40.50 -2.09 42.83
CA LEU A 4 40.80 -2.70 41.51
C LEU A 4 41.24 -4.17 41.66
N THR A 5 40.60 -5.11 40.94
CA THR A 5 41.19 -6.41 40.55
C THR A 5 40.57 -6.90 39.23
N LEU A 6 41.23 -7.83 38.54
CA LEU A 6 41.18 -8.03 37.08
C LEU A 6 40.52 -9.36 36.63
N LEU A 7 39.92 -9.34 35.43
CA LEU A 7 39.94 -10.37 34.36
C LEU A 7 39.44 -11.84 34.57
N ALA A 8 38.28 -12.13 33.92
CA ALA A 8 38.03 -13.16 32.87
C ALA A 8 37.79 -14.68 33.13
N VAL A 9 37.07 -15.26 32.14
CA VAL A 9 36.81 -16.70 31.77
C VAL A 9 35.73 -17.45 32.61
N PHE A 10 34.49 -17.62 32.14
CA PHE A 10 33.91 -18.76 31.35
C PHE A 10 34.12 -20.16 32.00
N LEU A 11 33.16 -21.10 32.11
CA LEU A 11 32.07 -21.51 31.21
C LEU A 11 31.04 -22.46 31.92
N LEU A 12 29.72 -22.33 31.66
CA LEU A 12 28.58 -23.34 31.67
C LEU A 12 28.42 -24.42 32.80
N LEU A 13 27.25 -24.97 33.18
CA LEU A 13 25.90 -25.10 32.56
C LEU A 13 24.73 -25.03 33.60
N CYS A 14 23.59 -24.48 33.17
CA CYS A 14 22.16 -24.92 33.30
C CYS A 14 21.55 -25.44 34.65
N LEU A 15 20.22 -25.44 34.88
CA LEU A 15 19.03 -25.31 34.00
C LEU A 15 17.89 -24.44 34.62
N HIS A 16 16.98 -23.98 33.74
CA HIS A 16 15.54 -23.69 33.92
C HIS A 16 15.01 -22.28 34.30
N SER A 17 13.90 -21.92 33.61
CA SER A 17 13.05 -20.72 33.69
C SER A 17 13.71 -19.40 33.26
N VAL A 18 13.12 -18.55 32.41
CA VAL A 18 11.74 -18.45 31.88
C VAL A 18 11.75 -18.26 30.34
N PRO A 19 10.94 -18.99 29.55
CA PRO A 19 10.58 -18.56 28.19
C PRO A 19 9.48 -17.51 28.27
N GLY A 20 9.63 -16.37 27.57
CA GLY A 20 8.61 -15.31 27.58
C GLY A 20 9.15 -13.89 27.67
N ALA A 21 10.17 -13.55 26.87
CA ALA A 21 10.32 -12.15 26.46
C ALA A 21 9.30 -11.93 25.33
N SER A 22 8.12 -11.39 25.65
CA SER A 22 7.16 -11.00 24.61
C SER A 22 7.76 -9.85 23.81
N THR A 23 8.32 -10.18 22.64
CA THR A 23 8.59 -9.17 21.62
C THR A 23 7.24 -8.59 21.24
N ALA A 24 6.98 -7.35 21.64
CA ALA A 24 5.80 -6.61 21.21
C ALA A 24 5.71 -6.74 19.68
N ALA A 25 4.66 -7.39 19.19
CA ALA A 25 4.53 -7.68 17.78
C ALA A 25 4.38 -6.36 17.02
N ASN A 26 5.45 -5.98 16.31
CA ASN A 26 5.42 -4.83 15.43
C ASN A 26 4.39 -5.11 14.34
N LEU A 27 3.29 -4.36 14.35
CA LEU A 27 2.37 -4.32 13.22
C LEU A 27 3.17 -3.88 11.98
N PRO A 28 2.84 -4.41 10.78
CA PRO A 28 3.41 -3.91 9.53
C PRO A 28 3.25 -2.39 9.40
N ASP A 29 4.01 -1.75 8.53
CA ASP A 29 3.75 -0.35 8.18
C ASP A 29 2.27 -0.15 7.81
N ILE A 30 1.63 0.84 8.43
CA ILE A 30 0.19 1.04 8.29
C ILE A 30 -0.21 1.35 6.85
N PHE A 31 0.68 1.95 6.05
CA PHE A 31 0.48 2.26 4.64
C PHE A 31 0.97 1.13 3.70
N GLY A 32 1.59 0.08 4.25
CA GLY A 32 2.20 -1.02 3.50
C GLY A 32 3.55 -0.67 2.86
N LEU A 33 4.17 0.47 3.18
CA LEU A 33 5.37 0.96 2.51
C LEU A 33 6.67 0.32 3.05
N GLU A 34 6.78 -1.00 2.99
CA GLU A 34 8.00 -1.74 3.36
C GLU A 34 8.62 -2.41 2.12
N VAL A 35 9.95 -2.32 1.98
CA VAL A 35 10.66 -2.93 0.85
C VAL A 35 10.46 -4.45 0.86
N GLY A 36 9.99 -4.98 -0.27
CA GLY A 36 9.62 -6.39 -0.41
C GLY A 36 8.12 -6.65 -0.42
N ASN A 37 7.30 -5.71 0.06
CA ASN A 37 5.85 -5.83 -0.01
C ASN A 37 5.35 -5.86 -1.47
N THR A 38 4.38 -6.72 -1.76
CA THR A 38 3.81 -6.92 -3.10
C THR A 38 2.29 -7.07 -3.07
N TRP A 39 1.67 -6.66 -4.18
CA TRP A 39 0.24 -6.81 -4.47
C TRP A 39 0.06 -7.27 -5.90
N LEU A 40 -0.56 -8.44 -6.09
CA LEU A 40 -0.96 -8.96 -7.38
C LEU A 40 -2.46 -8.74 -7.55
N TYR A 41 -2.83 -8.11 -8.65
CA TYR A 41 -4.22 -7.85 -9.04
C TYR A 41 -4.57 -8.62 -10.31
N GLN A 42 -5.81 -9.10 -10.36
CA GLN A 42 -6.47 -9.43 -11.60
C GLN A 42 -7.17 -8.18 -12.10
N SER A 43 -6.76 -7.71 -13.27
CA SER A 43 -7.25 -6.49 -13.89
C SER A 43 -8.11 -6.82 -15.10
N VAL A 44 -9.06 -5.94 -15.40
CA VAL A 44 -9.83 -5.91 -16.64
C VAL A 44 -9.80 -4.48 -17.16
N GLY A 45 -9.35 -4.32 -18.40
CA GLY A 45 -9.41 -3.07 -19.15
C GLY A 45 -10.17 -3.24 -20.46
N ASP A 46 -10.15 -2.23 -21.31
CA ASP A 46 -11.06 -2.02 -22.46
C ASP A 46 -11.36 -3.27 -23.33
N ASP A 47 -10.43 -4.22 -23.53
CA ASP A 47 -10.67 -5.43 -24.35
C ASP A 47 -10.16 -6.78 -23.77
N ARG A 48 -9.47 -6.81 -22.62
CA ARG A 48 -8.90 -8.08 -22.10
C ARG A 48 -8.60 -8.11 -20.60
N PRO A 49 -8.63 -9.30 -19.96
CA PRO A 49 -8.03 -9.50 -18.65
C PRO A 49 -6.49 -9.44 -18.73
N PHE A 50 -5.87 -8.87 -17.71
CA PHE A 50 -4.42 -8.83 -17.54
C PHE A 50 -4.03 -8.88 -16.06
N THR A 51 -2.74 -9.05 -15.78
CA THR A 51 -2.22 -9.06 -14.40
C THR A 51 -1.44 -7.80 -14.11
N VAL A 52 -1.64 -7.24 -12.92
CA VAL A 52 -0.84 -6.12 -12.39
C VAL A 52 -0.11 -6.58 -11.15
N LEU A 53 1.19 -6.32 -11.07
CA LEU A 53 2.00 -6.50 -9.88
C LEU A 53 2.56 -5.15 -9.42
N ASP A 54 2.10 -4.67 -8.27
CA ASP A 54 2.73 -3.57 -7.56
C ASP A 54 3.74 -4.12 -6.54
N ARG A 55 4.88 -3.45 -6.37
CA ARG A 55 5.92 -3.84 -5.40
C ARG A 55 6.68 -2.64 -4.86
N VAL A 56 6.92 -2.58 -3.56
CA VAL A 56 7.95 -1.67 -2.99
C VAL A 56 9.33 -2.31 -3.23
N VAL A 57 10.13 -1.71 -4.12
CA VAL A 57 11.37 -2.32 -4.63
C VAL A 57 12.63 -1.91 -3.86
N HIS A 58 12.73 -0.65 -3.43
CA HIS A 58 13.84 -0.11 -2.63
C HIS A 58 13.46 1.24 -2.01
N THR A 59 14.38 1.83 -1.25
CA THR A 59 14.30 3.22 -0.78
C THR A 59 15.44 4.05 -1.36
N MET A 60 15.21 5.36 -1.56
CA MET A 60 16.21 6.31 -2.03
C MET A 60 16.19 7.62 -1.21
N PRO A 61 17.33 8.28 -0.99
CA PRO A 61 17.39 9.55 -0.29
C PRO A 61 16.82 10.69 -1.15
N HIS A 62 16.10 11.62 -0.54
CA HIS A 62 15.59 12.81 -1.21
C HIS A 62 15.61 14.02 -0.26
N ALA A 63 16.49 14.98 -0.52
CA ALA A 63 16.67 16.18 0.31
C ALA A 63 16.81 15.85 1.82
N SER A 64 15.76 16.04 2.61
CA SER A 64 15.68 15.77 4.05
C SER A 64 14.85 14.54 4.43
N THR A 65 14.49 13.69 3.47
CA THR A 65 13.60 12.55 3.64
C THR A 65 14.06 11.31 2.88
N THR A 66 13.35 10.19 3.06
CA THR A 66 13.54 8.94 2.33
C THR A 66 12.29 8.63 1.52
N LEU A 67 12.46 8.34 0.24
CA LEU A 67 11.37 7.92 -0.65
C LEU A 67 11.39 6.41 -0.83
N HIS A 68 10.24 5.79 -0.66
CA HIS A 68 9.96 4.41 -1.01
C HIS A 68 9.62 4.35 -2.50
N VAL A 69 10.33 3.53 -3.27
CA VAL A 69 10.07 3.37 -4.69
C VAL A 69 9.12 2.18 -4.86
N MET A 70 7.91 2.48 -5.34
CA MET A 70 6.90 1.49 -5.71
C MET A 70 6.95 1.29 -7.22
N GLU A 71 7.12 0.05 -7.68
CA GLU A 71 7.16 -0.33 -9.08
C GLU A 71 5.85 -1.03 -9.45
N ARG A 72 5.25 -0.64 -10.58
CA ARG A 72 4.05 -1.25 -11.14
C ARG A 72 4.39 -1.98 -12.43
N ARG A 73 3.96 -3.22 -12.55
CA ARG A 73 4.14 -4.07 -13.73
C ARG A 73 2.81 -4.54 -14.29
N GLU A 74 2.62 -4.41 -15.59
CA GLU A 74 1.55 -5.07 -16.33
C GLU A 74 2.11 -6.32 -17.04
N ASN A 75 1.51 -7.49 -16.80
CA ASN A 75 1.92 -8.76 -17.40
C ASN A 75 3.44 -9.05 -17.29
N GLY A 76 4.06 -8.61 -16.18
CA GLY A 76 5.49 -8.75 -15.90
C GLY A 76 6.39 -7.63 -16.45
N VAL A 77 5.90 -6.80 -17.37
CA VAL A 77 6.59 -5.63 -17.93
C VAL A 77 6.36 -4.45 -17.00
N ARG A 78 7.42 -3.73 -16.59
CA ARG A 78 7.29 -2.49 -15.83
C ARG A 78 6.65 -1.41 -16.70
N ILE A 79 5.67 -0.69 -16.14
CA ILE A 79 5.00 0.42 -16.80
C ILE A 79 5.07 1.74 -16.01
N GLU A 80 5.27 1.67 -14.69
CA GLU A 80 5.31 2.84 -13.82
C GLU A 80 6.28 2.64 -12.65
N THR A 81 6.84 3.73 -12.13
CA THR A 81 7.32 3.80 -10.75
C THR A 81 6.74 5.01 -10.05
N GLN A 82 6.46 4.91 -8.76
CA GLN A 82 6.03 6.01 -7.90
C GLN A 82 7.04 6.20 -6.77
N TRP A 83 7.31 7.45 -6.40
CA TRP A 83 8.25 7.81 -5.32
C TRP A 83 7.47 8.37 -4.13
N LEU A 84 7.38 7.58 -3.07
CA LEU A 84 6.46 7.80 -1.95
C LEU A 84 7.22 8.16 -0.67
N GLU A 85 6.97 9.33 -0.12
CA GLU A 85 7.44 9.72 1.20
C GLU A 85 6.46 9.25 2.28
N ARG A 86 6.97 8.56 3.30
CA ARG A 86 6.20 8.07 4.45
C ARG A 86 6.49 8.92 5.69
N LYS A 87 5.54 9.78 6.07
CA LYS A 87 5.57 10.58 7.31
C LYS A 87 4.68 9.94 8.38
N PRO A 88 4.85 10.29 9.67
CA PRO A 88 3.86 9.96 10.70
C PRO A 88 2.46 10.40 10.27
N GLY A 89 1.54 9.43 10.09
CA GLY A 89 0.15 9.67 9.70
C GLY A 89 -0.10 10.12 8.25
N GLN A 90 0.89 10.14 7.34
CA GLN A 90 0.70 10.60 5.95
C GLN A 90 1.66 9.96 4.94
N VAL A 91 1.17 9.71 3.72
CA VAL A 91 1.96 9.41 2.53
C VAL A 91 1.89 10.59 1.54
N ARG A 92 3.03 10.94 0.94
CA ARG A 92 3.14 11.93 -0.13
C ARG A 92 3.79 11.35 -1.38
N LEU A 93 3.21 11.61 -2.55
CA LEU A 93 3.77 11.30 -3.86
C LEU A 93 4.69 12.42 -4.34
N TRP A 94 5.96 12.12 -4.59
CA TRP A 94 6.99 13.09 -5.01
C TRP A 94 7.31 13.08 -6.50
N GLY A 95 6.83 12.07 -7.22
CA GLY A 95 7.11 11.88 -8.64
C GLY A 95 7.13 10.40 -8.99
N GLY A 96 7.73 10.09 -10.13
CA GLY A 96 7.74 8.75 -10.67
C GLY A 96 8.26 8.67 -12.10
N THR A 97 8.09 7.50 -12.70
CA THR A 97 8.28 7.28 -14.13
C THR A 97 7.02 6.66 -14.72
N SER A 98 6.65 7.01 -15.95
CA SER A 98 5.58 6.34 -16.70
C SER A 98 6.05 6.02 -18.12
N ASP A 99 5.89 4.77 -18.54
CA ASP A 99 6.25 4.30 -19.88
C ASP A 99 5.05 4.45 -20.83
N LEU A 100 5.10 5.46 -21.71
CA LEU A 100 4.03 5.78 -22.66
C LEU A 100 4.58 5.76 -24.09
N GLY A 101 3.98 4.95 -24.97
CA GLY A 101 4.38 4.86 -26.38
C GLY A 101 5.84 4.41 -26.61
N GLY A 102 6.41 3.65 -25.67
CA GLY A 102 7.83 3.25 -25.68
C GLY A 102 8.82 4.31 -25.19
N THR A 103 8.32 5.46 -24.70
CA THR A 103 9.14 6.50 -24.06
C THR A 103 8.88 6.51 -22.55
N THR A 104 9.93 6.41 -21.74
CA THR A 104 9.86 6.63 -20.30
C THR A 104 9.84 8.13 -20.01
N TYR A 105 8.77 8.63 -19.40
CA TYR A 105 8.67 9.99 -18.89
C TYR A 105 8.98 10.00 -17.38
N THR A 106 9.92 10.85 -16.97
CA THR A 106 10.32 11.07 -15.58
C THR A 106 9.63 12.32 -15.05
N MET A 107 8.70 12.14 -14.11
CA MET A 107 7.91 13.20 -13.49
C MET A 107 8.46 13.49 -12.09
N GLN A 108 8.66 14.76 -11.76
CA GLN A 108 9.05 15.18 -10.41
C GLN A 108 8.25 16.40 -9.95
N PHE A 109 7.70 16.31 -8.73
CA PHE A 109 7.04 17.42 -8.07
C PHE A 109 8.03 18.24 -7.23
N SER A 110 7.87 19.56 -7.18
CA SER A 110 8.65 20.44 -6.29
C SER A 110 8.33 20.20 -4.81
N GLU A 111 7.09 19.81 -4.51
CA GLU A 111 6.66 19.34 -3.19
C GLU A 111 5.80 18.09 -3.33
N GLY A 112 5.97 17.11 -2.44
CA GLY A 112 5.18 15.89 -2.49
C GLY A 112 3.66 16.13 -2.28
N LEU A 113 2.84 15.68 -3.23
CA LEU A 113 1.38 15.72 -3.18
C LEU A 113 0.85 14.74 -2.15
N VAL A 114 -0.16 15.12 -1.36
CA VAL A 114 -0.75 14.23 -0.34
C VAL A 114 -1.61 13.18 -1.03
N GLN A 115 -1.23 11.91 -0.90
CA GLN A 115 -1.95 10.78 -1.50
C GLN A 115 -2.79 10.01 -0.47
N LEU A 116 -2.37 10.00 0.81
CA LEU A 116 -3.02 9.20 1.85
C LEU A 116 -2.71 9.74 3.25
N TRP A 117 -3.59 9.52 4.22
CA TRP A 117 -3.33 9.78 5.63
C TRP A 117 -3.98 8.75 6.53
N TYR A 118 -3.63 8.74 7.82
CA TYR A 118 -4.31 7.92 8.82
C TYR A 118 -4.25 8.58 10.21
N PRO A 119 -5.34 8.55 11.01
CA PRO A 119 -6.67 8.04 10.66
C PRO A 119 -7.36 8.89 9.58
N MET A 120 -8.27 8.27 8.84
CA MET A 120 -9.17 8.93 7.88
C MET A 120 -10.60 8.84 8.38
N HIS A 121 -11.40 9.86 8.07
CA HIS A 121 -12.85 9.86 8.30
C HIS A 121 -13.61 10.06 6.98
N GLU A 122 -14.76 9.41 6.87
CA GLU A 122 -15.64 9.53 5.71
C GLU A 122 -16.17 10.97 5.60
N GLY A 123 -16.09 11.55 4.40
CA GLY A 123 -16.35 12.97 4.16
C GLY A 123 -15.13 13.90 4.36
N GLU A 124 -13.97 13.39 4.78
CA GLU A 124 -12.75 14.19 4.76
C GLU A 124 -12.16 14.32 3.35
N SER A 125 -11.61 15.50 3.08
CA SER A 125 -10.87 15.80 1.85
C SER A 125 -9.53 16.45 2.17
N LYS A 126 -8.50 16.15 1.37
CA LYS A 126 -7.25 16.93 1.33
C LYS A 126 -6.93 17.28 -0.12
N SER A 127 -6.47 18.50 -0.34
CA SER A 127 -6.02 18.96 -1.66
C SER A 127 -4.63 19.57 -1.54
N THR A 128 -3.77 19.25 -2.49
CA THR A 128 -2.42 19.79 -2.60
C THR A 128 -2.11 20.17 -4.04
N ALA A 129 -1.32 21.22 -4.22
CA ALA A 129 -0.85 21.68 -5.51
C ALA A 129 0.66 21.97 -5.45
N THR A 130 1.34 21.76 -6.57
CA THR A 130 2.80 21.80 -6.69
C THR A 130 3.19 22.23 -8.11
N ILE A 131 4.46 22.53 -8.31
CA ILE A 131 5.08 22.52 -9.63
C ILE A 131 5.42 21.07 -10.02
N LEU A 132 5.25 20.74 -11.29
CA LEU A 132 5.65 19.48 -11.93
C LEU A 132 6.69 19.78 -13.02
N THR A 133 7.81 19.06 -12.97
CA THR A 133 8.82 19.01 -14.03
C THR A 133 8.76 17.64 -14.70
N ILE A 134 8.74 17.63 -16.03
CA ILE A 134 8.89 16.40 -16.83
C ILE A 134 10.25 16.48 -17.52
N LYS A 135 11.16 15.58 -17.17
CA LYS A 135 12.60 15.66 -17.54
C LYS A 135 12.81 15.65 -19.06
N GLU A 136 12.03 14.85 -19.77
CA GLU A 136 12.10 14.63 -21.22
C GLU A 136 11.47 15.81 -22.00
N LEU A 137 10.68 16.66 -21.32
CA LEU A 137 10.13 17.91 -21.85
C LEU A 137 10.94 19.12 -21.34
N ALA A 138 12.27 19.00 -21.35
CA ALA A 138 13.20 19.95 -20.76
C ALA A 138 12.84 21.44 -21.02
N GLY A 139 12.85 22.24 -19.96
CA GLY A 139 12.44 23.66 -19.99
C GLY A 139 10.94 23.90 -19.74
N HIS A 140 10.08 22.89 -19.87
CA HIS A 140 8.64 23.03 -19.62
C HIS A 140 8.31 22.73 -18.16
N VAL A 141 7.87 23.77 -17.46
CA VAL A 141 7.40 23.72 -16.08
C VAL A 141 5.87 23.71 -16.06
N PHE A 142 5.28 22.67 -15.51
CA PHE A 142 3.82 22.51 -15.36
C PHE A 142 3.39 22.78 -13.92
N LYS A 143 2.09 22.97 -13.71
CA LYS A 143 1.46 22.92 -12.40
C LYS A 143 0.72 21.59 -12.28
N ALA A 144 0.72 21.02 -11.09
CA ALA A 144 -0.02 19.81 -10.79
C ALA A 144 -0.78 19.95 -9.47
N SER A 145 -1.92 19.27 -9.35
CA SER A 145 -2.66 19.15 -8.09
C SER A 145 -3.28 17.76 -7.94
N MET A 146 -3.43 17.34 -6.69
CA MET A 146 -4.16 16.15 -6.31
C MET A 146 -5.16 16.52 -5.21
N ALA A 147 -6.44 16.27 -5.46
CA ALA A 147 -7.48 16.21 -4.45
C ALA A 147 -7.77 14.75 -4.11
N VAL A 148 -7.96 14.47 -2.83
CA VAL A 148 -8.16 13.14 -2.25
C VAL A 148 -9.35 13.21 -1.30
N ASP A 149 -10.44 12.52 -1.64
CA ASP A 149 -11.71 12.52 -0.90
C ASP A 149 -12.02 11.12 -0.34
N VAL A 150 -12.33 11.02 0.94
CA VAL A 150 -12.74 9.76 1.58
C VAL A 150 -14.26 9.59 1.39
N VAL A 151 -14.64 9.02 0.25
CA VAL A 151 -16.03 8.91 -0.23
C VAL A 151 -16.80 7.68 0.26
N GLY A 152 -16.24 6.92 1.21
CA GLY A 152 -16.91 5.80 1.83
C GLY A 152 -15.99 4.95 2.70
N LYS A 153 -16.58 4.05 3.50
CA LYS A 153 -15.85 3.06 4.30
C LYS A 153 -16.58 1.73 4.36
N LYS A 154 -15.84 0.63 4.52
CA LYS A 154 -16.40 -0.72 4.70
C LYS A 154 -15.55 -1.49 5.72
N ARG A 155 -16.20 -2.31 6.56
CA ARG A 155 -15.50 -3.27 7.41
C ARG A 155 -14.92 -4.40 6.54
N VAL A 156 -13.63 -4.66 6.71
CA VAL A 156 -12.92 -5.76 6.05
C VAL A 156 -12.47 -6.73 7.13
N SER A 157 -12.98 -7.96 7.06
CA SER A 157 -12.68 -9.02 8.02
C SER A 157 -11.50 -9.85 7.54
N PHE A 158 -10.49 -9.97 8.41
CA PHE A 158 -9.37 -10.88 8.30
C PHE A 158 -9.53 -11.99 9.36
N PRO A 159 -8.81 -13.13 9.26
CA PRO A 159 -8.78 -14.13 10.32
C PRO A 159 -8.33 -13.57 11.69
N SER A 160 -7.62 -12.44 11.67
CA SER A 160 -7.14 -11.69 12.83
C SER A 160 -8.11 -10.64 13.39
N GLY A 161 -9.27 -10.46 12.78
CA GLY A 161 -10.28 -9.48 13.18
C GLY A 161 -10.59 -8.46 12.08
N VAL A 162 -11.22 -7.36 12.46
CA VAL A 162 -11.88 -6.45 11.50
C VAL A 162 -11.21 -5.08 11.50
N VAL A 163 -10.76 -4.64 10.33
CA VAL A 163 -10.27 -3.27 10.10
C VAL A 163 -11.22 -2.50 9.18
N THR A 164 -11.11 -1.18 9.17
CA THR A 164 -11.88 -0.33 8.26
C THR A 164 -11.09 -0.12 6.96
N GLY A 165 -11.64 -0.59 5.85
CA GLY A 165 -11.21 -0.18 4.51
C GLY A 165 -11.90 1.11 4.09
N TYR A 166 -11.18 1.96 3.37
CA TYR A 166 -11.61 3.28 2.93
C TYR A 166 -11.73 3.32 1.41
N LYS A 167 -12.86 3.84 0.91
CA LYS A 167 -13.05 4.15 -0.50
C LYS A 167 -12.61 5.59 -0.71
N ILE A 168 -11.56 5.77 -1.50
CA ILE A 168 -10.91 7.06 -1.72
C ILE A 168 -11.07 7.43 -3.18
N ARG A 169 -11.59 8.63 -3.45
CA ARG A 169 -11.61 9.24 -4.78
C ARG A 169 -10.40 10.15 -4.91
N TYR A 170 -9.70 10.03 -6.02
CA TYR A 170 -8.60 10.89 -6.42
C TYR A 170 -9.04 11.72 -7.62
N GLN A 171 -8.72 13.01 -7.61
CA GLN A 171 -8.75 13.86 -8.79
C GLN A 171 -7.37 14.49 -8.96
N THR A 172 -6.67 14.11 -10.03
CA THR A 172 -5.39 14.71 -10.41
C THR A 172 -5.61 15.67 -11.57
N ARG A 173 -4.88 16.80 -11.56
CA ARG A 173 -4.90 17.78 -12.65
C ARG A 173 -3.48 18.23 -12.96
N VAL A 174 -3.14 18.34 -14.24
CA VAL A 174 -1.85 18.86 -14.72
C VAL A 174 -2.11 19.92 -15.78
N TRP A 175 -1.55 21.11 -15.61
CA TRP A 175 -1.80 22.24 -16.52
C TRP A 175 -0.59 23.15 -16.73
N GLY A 176 -0.50 23.72 -17.93
CA GLY A 176 0.62 24.56 -18.39
C GLY A 176 0.88 24.35 -19.88
N HIS A 177 1.51 25.34 -20.54
CA HIS A 177 1.92 25.25 -21.96
C HIS A 177 0.80 24.84 -22.95
N GLY A 178 -0.44 25.24 -22.66
CA GLY A 178 -1.62 24.90 -23.47
C GLY A 178 -2.29 23.55 -23.13
N MET A 179 -1.70 22.77 -22.23
CA MET A 179 -2.30 21.56 -21.64
C MET A 179 -3.09 21.90 -20.37
N ASP A 180 -4.22 21.21 -20.16
CA ASP A 180 -5.01 21.24 -18.92
C ASP A 180 -5.79 19.93 -18.77
N GLU A 181 -5.09 18.89 -18.34
CA GLU A 181 -5.63 17.53 -18.24
C GLU A 181 -6.09 17.22 -16.82
N THR A 182 -7.20 16.48 -16.69
CA THR A 182 -7.73 16.03 -15.40
C THR A 182 -8.10 14.55 -15.47
N ALA A 183 -7.55 13.75 -14.56
CA ALA A 183 -7.95 12.36 -14.36
C ALA A 183 -8.72 12.19 -13.04
N THR A 184 -9.61 11.20 -12.97
CA THR A 184 -10.36 10.87 -11.76
C THR A 184 -10.46 9.36 -11.64
N PHE A 185 -10.04 8.84 -10.50
CA PHE A 185 -10.01 7.40 -10.21
C PHE A 185 -10.37 7.14 -8.75
N ILE A 186 -10.67 5.89 -8.43
CA ILE A 186 -11.05 5.43 -7.10
C ILE A 186 -10.09 4.32 -6.69
N GLN A 187 -9.60 4.37 -5.46
CA GLN A 187 -8.93 3.23 -4.83
C GLN A 187 -9.64 2.83 -3.54
N TRP A 188 -9.62 1.54 -3.24
CA TRP A 188 -9.92 1.05 -1.90
C TRP A 188 -8.62 0.77 -1.18
N TRP A 189 -8.39 1.42 -0.04
CA TRP A 189 -7.22 1.22 0.80
C TRP A 189 -7.61 0.63 2.15
N VAL A 190 -6.79 -0.29 2.67
CA VAL A 190 -6.98 -0.96 3.95
C VAL A 190 -5.71 -0.82 4.79
N PRO A 191 -5.78 -0.33 6.04
CA PRO A 191 -4.62 -0.24 6.95
C PRO A 191 -3.89 -1.58 7.07
N TYR A 192 -2.55 -1.54 7.11
CA TYR A 192 -1.65 -2.70 7.20
C TYR A 192 -1.67 -3.65 5.99
N LEU A 193 -2.58 -3.44 5.04
CA LEU A 193 -2.67 -4.22 3.81
C LEU A 193 -2.25 -3.40 2.59
N GLY A 194 -2.65 -2.13 2.46
CA GLY A 194 -2.44 -1.32 1.26
C GLY A 194 -3.68 -1.24 0.36
N TYR A 195 -3.49 -1.02 -0.94
CA TYR A 195 -4.60 -0.92 -1.90
C TYR A 195 -5.14 -2.31 -2.27
N VAL A 196 -6.47 -2.46 -2.26
CA VAL A 196 -7.16 -3.75 -2.54
C VAL A 196 -7.99 -3.73 -3.81
N LYS A 197 -8.23 -2.54 -4.37
CA LYS A 197 -9.01 -2.31 -5.59
C LYS A 197 -8.65 -0.95 -6.19
N TYR A 198 -8.60 -0.88 -7.51
CA TYR A 198 -8.53 0.36 -8.28
C TYR A 198 -9.67 0.36 -9.31
N GLU A 199 -10.28 1.52 -9.56
CA GLU A 199 -11.32 1.73 -10.56
C GLU A 199 -11.20 3.11 -11.20
N ASP A 200 -11.09 3.18 -12.52
CA ASP A 200 -11.28 4.41 -13.30
C ASP A 200 -12.36 4.21 -14.39
N GLN A 201 -12.31 4.97 -15.48
CA GLN A 201 -13.28 4.86 -16.59
C GLN A 201 -13.03 3.66 -17.53
N GLN A 202 -11.82 3.09 -17.53
CA GLN A 202 -11.36 2.06 -18.46
C GLN A 202 -10.95 0.76 -17.74
N THR A 203 -10.39 0.87 -16.53
CA THR A 203 -9.70 -0.22 -15.83
C THR A 203 -10.27 -0.47 -14.44
N VAL A 204 -10.44 -1.75 -14.11
CA VAL A 204 -10.73 -2.23 -12.76
C VAL A 204 -9.71 -3.27 -12.33
N ASP A 205 -8.94 -2.96 -11.28
CA ASP A 205 -8.04 -3.89 -10.60
C ASP A 205 -8.73 -4.49 -9.37
N LYS A 206 -8.62 -5.81 -9.18
CA LYS A 206 -9.05 -6.51 -7.97
C LYS A 206 -7.89 -7.30 -7.38
N LEU A 207 -7.55 -7.07 -6.12
CA LEU A 207 -6.47 -7.77 -5.44
C LEU A 207 -6.77 -9.29 -5.39
N VAL A 208 -5.81 -10.11 -5.83
CA VAL A 208 -5.90 -11.58 -5.78
C VAL A 208 -4.87 -12.19 -4.83
N SER A 209 -3.69 -11.59 -4.70
CA SER A 209 -2.72 -12.01 -3.68
C SER A 209 -1.80 -10.86 -3.29
N PHE A 210 -1.13 -11.01 -2.16
CA PHE A 210 -0.25 -10.00 -1.58
C PHE A 210 0.75 -10.67 -0.65
N SER A 211 1.89 -10.02 -0.46
CA SER A 211 2.91 -10.41 0.52
C SER A 211 3.27 -9.16 1.31
N ILE A 212 3.08 -9.17 2.63
CA ILE A 212 3.35 -8.04 3.52
C ILE A 212 4.24 -8.53 4.67
N GLY A 213 5.37 -7.85 4.87
CA GLY A 213 6.18 -7.97 6.07
C GLY A 213 7.39 -8.91 5.98
N GLY A 214 8.47 -8.50 6.64
CA GLY A 214 9.70 -9.27 6.85
C GLY A 214 9.81 -9.89 8.26
N GLY A 215 8.74 -10.50 8.79
CA GLY A 215 8.75 -11.10 10.12
C GLY A 215 7.53 -11.96 10.48
N ASN A 216 7.75 -13.00 11.29
CA ASN A 216 6.73 -13.97 11.69
C ASN A 216 5.81 -13.46 12.83
N ILE A 217 4.58 -14.00 12.87
CA ILE A 217 3.61 -13.78 13.96
C ILE A 217 3.41 -15.11 14.69
N THR A 218 3.61 -15.13 16.01
CA THR A 218 3.25 -16.25 16.88
C THR A 218 2.26 -15.80 17.95
N GLN A 219 1.31 -16.67 18.24
CA GLN A 219 0.22 -16.46 19.20
C GLN A 219 0.73 -16.56 20.64
N ASP A 220 0.27 -15.65 21.51
CA ASP A 220 0.09 -15.93 22.93
C ASP A 220 -1.37 -15.60 23.29
N ALA A 221 -1.97 -16.44 24.13
CA ALA A 221 -3.36 -16.29 24.56
C ALA A 221 -3.53 -15.23 25.65
N ASP A 222 -4.78 -14.89 25.97
CA ASP A 222 -5.18 -14.06 27.12
C ASP A 222 -4.85 -12.55 27.08
N SER A 223 -5.15 -11.88 25.96
CA SER A 223 -5.80 -10.55 26.00
C SER A 223 -6.45 -10.19 24.67
N GLY A 224 -7.61 -9.51 24.70
CA GLY A 224 -8.43 -9.22 23.51
C GLY A 224 -7.87 -8.13 22.58
N THR A 225 -6.70 -8.39 21.98
CA THR A 225 -5.95 -7.44 21.14
C THR A 225 -5.79 -7.97 19.71
N LEU A 226 -6.11 -7.16 18.70
CA LEU A 226 -6.03 -7.50 17.27
C LEU A 226 -4.57 -7.72 16.80
N ILE A 227 -4.10 -8.97 16.63
CA ILE A 227 -2.84 -9.25 15.91
C ILE A 227 -2.92 -10.54 15.07
N ALA A 228 -2.70 -10.36 13.75
CA ALA A 228 -2.35 -11.29 12.65
C ALA A 228 -2.99 -10.70 11.34
N ALA A 229 -3.16 -11.34 10.17
CA ALA A 229 -2.71 -12.62 9.64
C ALA A 229 -2.57 -12.48 8.10
N ILE A 230 -1.38 -12.17 7.58
CA ILE A 230 -1.14 -11.89 6.15
C ILE A 230 0.04 -12.75 5.68
N ALA A 231 -0.25 -13.97 5.20
CA ALA A 231 0.77 -14.87 4.66
C ALA A 231 0.24 -15.95 3.69
N ASN A 232 -1.07 -16.01 3.44
CA ASN A 232 -1.68 -16.94 2.49
C ASN A 232 -2.38 -16.17 1.37
N PRO A 233 -2.26 -16.61 0.10
CA PRO A 233 -2.99 -15.99 -1.00
C PRO A 233 -4.51 -16.13 -0.76
N ILE A 234 -5.25 -15.02 -0.88
CA ILE A 234 -6.71 -15.05 -0.82
C ILE A 234 -7.22 -15.66 -2.12
N THR A 235 -7.63 -16.93 -2.08
CA THR A 235 -8.32 -17.55 -3.21
C THR A 235 -9.70 -16.91 -3.36
N ALA A 236 -9.83 -15.99 -4.33
CA ALA A 236 -11.12 -15.38 -4.66
C ALA A 236 -12.00 -16.37 -5.44
N GLU A 237 -12.83 -17.14 -4.74
CA GLU A 237 -13.82 -18.01 -5.40
C GLU A 237 -14.90 -17.19 -6.12
N TYR A 238 -14.84 -17.16 -7.45
CA TYR A 238 -16.01 -16.91 -8.29
C TYR A 238 -16.63 -18.26 -8.67
N GLY A 239 -17.85 -18.50 -8.20
CA GLY A 239 -18.39 -19.86 -8.11
C GLY A 239 -18.81 -20.51 -9.43
N LYS A 240 -18.63 -21.85 -9.49
CA LYS A 240 -19.51 -22.77 -10.23
C LYS A 240 -19.78 -24.05 -9.42
N THR A 241 -21.02 -24.13 -8.92
CA THR A 241 -21.83 -25.34 -8.62
C THR A 241 -21.14 -26.69 -8.30
N ASN A 242 -21.30 -27.11 -7.05
CA ASN A 242 -21.56 -28.48 -6.56
C ASN A 242 -20.86 -29.68 -7.24
N HIS A 243 -19.86 -30.26 -6.57
CA HIS A 243 -20.03 -31.53 -5.85
C HIS A 243 -18.83 -31.83 -4.92
N GLY A 244 -19.09 -32.09 -3.64
CA GLY A 244 -18.16 -32.81 -2.76
C GLY A 244 -17.23 -31.97 -1.85
N GLN A 245 -17.54 -31.96 -0.56
CA GLN A 245 -16.64 -31.75 0.60
C GLN A 245 -15.89 -30.41 0.75
N GLY A 246 -16.39 -29.57 1.68
CA GLY A 246 -15.51 -28.98 2.71
C GLY A 246 -14.75 -27.69 2.40
N ALA A 247 -15.43 -26.64 1.94
CA ALA A 247 -14.88 -25.27 1.91
C ALA A 247 -15.84 -24.27 2.58
N GLY A 248 -15.29 -23.36 3.38
CA GLY A 248 -16.07 -22.35 4.13
C GLY A 248 -16.43 -21.16 3.24
N THR A 249 -17.72 -20.90 3.05
CA THR A 249 -18.23 -19.85 2.17
C THR A 249 -18.11 -18.45 2.80
N MET A 250 -17.65 -17.47 2.02
CA MET A 250 -17.73 -16.05 2.40
C MET A 250 -18.98 -15.42 1.77
N SER A 251 -19.91 -14.96 2.59
CA SER A 251 -21.09 -14.20 2.13
C SER A 251 -20.81 -12.70 2.15
N MET A 252 -20.87 -12.05 0.98
CA MET A 252 -21.19 -10.63 0.90
C MET A 252 -22.70 -10.50 0.69
N ALA A 253 -23.45 -10.29 1.77
CA ALA A 253 -24.85 -9.89 1.65
C ALA A 253 -24.93 -8.50 1.02
N SER A 254 -25.47 -8.42 -0.19
CA SER A 254 -26.02 -7.20 -0.75
C SER A 254 -27.41 -6.99 -0.15
N GLN A 255 -27.52 -6.08 0.80
CA GLN A 255 -28.79 -5.36 1.00
C GLN A 255 -28.67 -4.02 0.30
N GLU A 256 -29.34 -3.95 -0.86
CA GLU A 256 -29.94 -2.71 -1.33
C GLU A 256 -31.11 -2.45 -0.39
N ASP A 257 -31.04 -1.37 0.41
CA ASP A 257 -32.21 -0.85 1.11
C ASP A 257 -32.71 0.40 0.36
N GLN A 258 -34.04 0.43 0.17
CA GLN A 258 -34.82 1.51 -0.43
C GLN A 258 -35.14 2.61 0.59
#